data_AF-A0A7V9EWC3-F1
#
_entry.id   AF-A0A7V9EWC3-F1
#
_cell.length_a   1.000
_cell.length_b   1.000
_cell.length_c   1.000
_cell.angle_alpha   90.00
_cell.angle_beta   90.00
_cell.angle_gamma   90.00
#
_symmetry.space_group_name_H-M   'P 1'
#
loop_
_entity.id
_entity.type
_entity.pdbx_description
1 polymer ?
#
loop_
_entity_poly.entity_id
_entity_poly.type
_entity_poly.pdbx_seq_one_letter_code
_entity_poly.pdbx_strand_id
1 'polypeptide(L)'
;MPGSEVRPSASDLGVPEAFLGIAAANLRAAERRQLEVLLSLWDTRVLTMAGGGGFRRFHDLSQEIRERVLLSWCDSRLPQRRAAFQALRKAATALASMLPAADGRNPLWDSIGYPGPPGRVADASPKEIQPHTVDRETTLDCDVCVVGSGAGGGTAAAVLADAGLDVVVLEAGDYLDDGDFDGAELDGYSRLYLGAAALATADQSVGLYAGACLGGGTVVNFTTAFRTPQDIRKEWAGHGVGAMTSDDYTASLDAVWDRLGVTTDHSRPSRREQVMQQGLETLGWHVDLMPRNVRDCDEAVCGYCPFGCLAGAKQSTTKTWLVDAYRRGARILVRTRAERVVVENGQARGVEARTSAGHRVTVRARAVVVAAGAINTPALLRRSGLQNENIGRHLRLHPVTGVAGVFEEEIRPWEGMMQAVYSDELADLHAGYGMKLESGPFHPSVL
;
A
#
# COMPACT_ATOMS: atom_id res chain seq x y z
N MET A 1 -0.22 36.67 10.27
CA MET A 1 0.31 35.56 11.09
C MET A 1 -0.73 35.27 12.16
N PRO A 2 -1.61 34.28 12.00
CA PRO A 2 -2.53 33.91 13.06
C PRO A 2 -1.72 33.30 14.22
N GLY A 3 -1.97 33.80 15.43
CA GLY A 3 -1.79 33.12 16.73
C GLY A 3 -0.41 32.53 17.05
N SER A 4 0.26 33.10 18.04
CA SER A 4 1.41 32.50 18.74
C SER A 4 1.02 31.28 19.59
N GLU A 5 0.34 30.29 19.02
CA GLU A 5 0.18 29.00 19.68
C GLU A 5 1.49 28.23 19.54
N VAL A 6 2.08 27.87 20.68
CA VAL A 6 3.26 27.02 20.75
C VAL A 6 2.88 25.68 20.13
N ARG A 7 3.28 25.44 18.87
CA ARG A 7 3.11 24.15 18.22
C ARG A 7 3.88 23.11 19.04
N PRO A 8 3.26 22.00 19.46
CA PRO A 8 3.97 20.97 20.21
C PRO A 8 5.10 20.41 19.38
N SER A 9 6.22 20.10 20.03
CA SER A 9 7.31 19.44 19.35
C SER A 9 6.91 18.01 18.97
N ALA A 10 7.55 17.44 17.95
CA ALA A 10 7.38 16.02 17.61
C ALA A 10 7.66 15.10 18.81
N SER A 11 8.54 15.51 19.74
CA SER A 11 8.81 14.77 20.97
C SER A 11 7.63 14.82 21.95
N ASP A 12 6.95 15.97 22.06
CA ASP A 12 5.76 16.09 22.91
C ASP A 12 4.60 15.23 22.40
N LEU A 13 4.56 14.95 21.09
CA LEU A 13 3.61 14.04 20.45
C LEU A 13 4.02 12.55 20.55
N GLY A 14 5.16 12.21 21.17
CA GLY A 14 5.63 10.82 21.31
C GLY A 14 6.16 10.19 20.01
N VAL A 15 6.60 10.99 19.04
CA VAL A 15 7.16 10.49 17.77
C VAL A 15 8.35 9.55 17.98
N PRO A 16 9.33 9.80 18.88
CA PRO A 16 10.45 8.89 19.09
C PRO A 16 10.01 7.48 19.53
N GLU A 17 9.09 7.40 20.48
CA GLU A 17 8.55 6.15 21.02
C GLU A 17 7.78 5.38 19.95
N ALA A 18 6.93 6.08 19.19
CA ALA A 18 6.18 5.49 18.08
C ALA A 18 7.11 4.95 16.98
N PHE A 19 8.14 5.71 16.61
CA PHE A 19 9.14 5.27 15.64
C PHE A 19 9.86 3.99 16.08
N LEU A 20 10.31 3.94 17.33
CA LEU A 20 10.97 2.76 17.89
C LEU A 20 10.03 1.55 17.95
N GLY A 21 8.76 1.75 18.29
CA GLY A 21 7.73 0.71 18.28
C GLY A 21 7.52 0.12 16.88
N ILE A 22 7.34 0.98 15.87
CA ILE A 22 7.17 0.57 14.47
C ILE A 22 8.42 -0.17 13.96
N ALA A 23 9.61 0.36 14.26
CA ALA A 23 10.88 -0.28 13.89
C ALA A 23 11.02 -1.67 14.53
N ALA A 24 10.66 -1.80 15.82
CA ALA A 24 10.71 -3.05 16.56
C ALA A 24 9.65 -4.08 16.12
N ALA A 25 8.55 -3.65 15.50
CA ALA A 25 7.56 -4.56 14.94
C ALA A 25 7.91 -5.02 13.52
N ASN A 26 8.48 -4.14 12.70
CA ASN A 26 8.56 -4.34 11.24
C ASN A 26 9.96 -4.64 10.71
N LEU A 27 11.01 -4.09 11.32
CA LEU A 27 12.38 -4.29 10.80
C LEU A 27 12.89 -5.70 11.11
N ARG A 28 13.60 -6.27 10.15
CA ARG A 28 14.38 -7.50 10.34
C ARG A 28 15.55 -7.24 11.27
N ALA A 29 16.07 -8.28 11.92
CA ALA A 29 17.20 -8.15 12.86
C ALA A 29 18.45 -7.48 12.24
N ALA A 30 18.70 -7.71 10.95
CA ALA A 30 19.80 -7.03 10.23
C ALA A 30 19.55 -5.52 10.05
N GLU A 31 18.31 -5.14 9.71
CA GLU A 31 17.92 -3.74 9.51
C GLU A 31 17.91 -2.97 10.85
N ARG A 32 17.47 -3.60 11.95
CA ARG A 32 17.56 -3.02 13.30
C ARG A 32 19.00 -2.72 13.68
N ARG A 33 19.92 -3.67 13.47
CA ARG A 33 21.35 -3.45 13.73
C ARG A 33 21.91 -2.32 12.88
N GLN A 34 21.50 -2.21 11.61
CA GLN A 34 21.93 -1.10 10.76
C GLN A 34 21.41 0.25 11.27
N LEU A 35 20.14 0.31 11.72
CA LEU A 35 19.57 1.51 12.33
C LEU A 35 20.30 1.87 13.63
N GLU A 36 20.55 0.91 14.52
CA GLU A 36 21.32 1.12 15.76
C GLU A 36 22.72 1.66 15.49
N VAL A 37 23.44 1.05 14.52
CA VAL A 37 24.76 1.53 14.09
C VAL A 37 24.66 2.96 13.57
N LEU A 38 23.68 3.25 12.71
CA LEU A 38 23.48 4.60 12.16
C LEU A 38 23.20 5.63 13.25
N LEU A 39 22.31 5.33 14.20
CA LEU A 39 22.00 6.19 15.34
C LEU A 39 23.22 6.38 16.26
N SER A 40 24.01 5.33 16.49
CA SER A 40 25.23 5.41 17.29
C SER A 40 26.32 6.26 16.63
N LEU A 41 26.48 6.14 15.30
CA LEU A 41 27.39 6.97 14.51
C LEU A 41 26.96 8.43 14.52
N TRP A 42 25.63 8.67 14.50
CA TRP A 42 25.03 10.00 14.50
C TRP A 42 25.47 10.86 15.69
N ASP A 43 25.55 10.26 16.88
CA ASP A 43 25.95 10.99 18.10
C ASP A 43 27.47 11.17 18.28
N THR A 44 28.28 10.86 17.27
CA THR A 44 29.73 11.01 17.36
C THR A 44 30.19 12.45 17.11
N ARG A 45 31.25 12.86 17.82
CA ARG A 45 31.87 14.20 17.67
C ARG A 45 32.44 14.44 16.27
N VAL A 46 33.01 13.41 15.66
CA VAL A 46 33.62 13.48 14.32
C VAL A 46 32.57 13.73 13.26
N LEU A 47 31.44 13.03 13.33
CA LEU A 47 30.37 13.13 12.35
C LEU A 47 29.61 14.45 12.50
N THR A 48 29.46 14.93 13.74
CA THR A 48 28.91 16.26 14.06
C THR A 48 29.81 17.38 13.52
N MET A 49 31.14 17.26 13.70
CA MET A 49 32.11 18.20 13.13
C MET A 49 32.03 18.24 11.60
N ALA A 50 31.89 17.07 10.96
CA ALA A 50 31.76 16.97 9.50
C ALA A 50 30.47 17.59 8.93
N GLY A 51 29.48 17.89 9.77
CA GLY A 51 28.26 18.64 9.42
C GLY A 51 28.26 20.10 9.88
N GLY A 52 29.39 20.62 10.37
CA GLY A 52 29.53 22.00 10.82
C GLY A 52 29.10 22.27 12.28
N GLY A 53 28.87 21.23 13.09
CA GLY A 53 28.47 21.35 14.50
C GLY A 53 29.63 21.50 15.50
N GLY A 54 30.88 21.46 15.02
CA GLY A 54 32.08 21.44 15.84
C GLY A 54 32.31 20.09 16.55
N PHE A 55 33.31 20.04 17.44
CA PHE A 55 33.71 18.79 18.13
C PHE A 55 32.86 18.48 19.38
N ARG A 56 31.54 18.51 19.23
CA ARG A 56 30.55 18.17 20.26
C ARG A 56 29.71 16.99 19.80
N ARG A 57 29.05 16.29 20.73
CA ARG A 57 28.08 15.24 20.35
C ARG A 57 26.81 15.90 19.83
N PHE A 58 26.05 15.18 19.00
CA PHE A 58 24.87 15.75 18.35
C PHE A 58 23.81 16.18 19.38
N HIS A 59 23.61 15.38 20.42
CA HIS A 59 22.67 15.70 21.50
C HIS A 59 23.13 16.86 22.41
N ASP A 60 24.38 17.31 22.35
CA ASP A 60 24.86 18.46 23.13
C ASP A 60 24.71 19.79 22.37
N LEU A 61 24.32 19.73 21.09
CA LEU A 61 24.16 20.91 20.24
C LEU A 61 22.84 21.64 20.52
N SER A 62 22.84 22.96 20.31
CA SER A 62 21.60 23.73 20.21
C SER A 62 20.77 23.27 19.01
N GLN A 63 19.45 23.49 19.08
CA GLN A 63 18.52 23.10 18.02
C GLN A 63 18.94 23.64 16.63
N GLU A 64 19.30 24.93 16.55
CA GLU A 64 19.73 25.57 15.31
C GLU A 64 20.94 24.86 14.66
N ILE A 65 21.91 24.40 15.47
CA ILE A 65 23.09 23.70 14.96
C ILE A 65 22.72 22.26 14.56
N ARG A 66 21.84 21.59 15.31
CA ARG A 66 21.34 20.24 14.94
C ARG A 66 20.64 20.26 13.59
N GLU A 67 19.79 21.26 13.36
CA GLU A 67 19.07 21.45 12.08
C GLU A 67 20.05 21.68 10.93
N ARG A 68 21.05 22.55 11.11
CA ARG A 68 22.08 22.80 10.10
C ARG A 68 22.86 21.54 9.74
N VAL A 69 23.27 20.76 10.75
CA VAL A 69 23.96 19.48 10.55
C VAL A 69 23.07 18.50 9.78
N LEU A 70 21.79 18.37 10.15
CA LEU A 70 20.82 17.51 9.45
C LEU A 70 20.61 17.94 7.99
N LEU A 71 20.37 19.22 7.75
CA LEU A 71 20.16 19.75 6.40
C LEU A 71 21.39 19.56 5.49
N SER A 72 22.60 19.62 6.05
CA SER A 72 23.84 19.35 5.29
C SER A 72 23.91 17.91 4.73
N TRP A 73 23.05 17.00 5.18
CA TRP A 73 23.02 15.62 4.72
C TRP A 73 22.08 15.42 3.54
N CYS A 74 21.10 16.30 3.36
CA CYS A 74 20.15 16.24 2.25
C CYS A 74 20.88 16.11 0.91
N ASP A 75 21.87 16.98 0.69
CA ASP A 75 22.64 17.06 -0.55
C ASP A 75 24.04 16.43 -0.43
N SER A 76 24.24 15.56 0.57
CA SER A 76 25.54 14.93 0.79
C SER A 76 25.96 14.09 -0.41
N ARG A 77 27.24 14.13 -0.76
CA ARG A 77 27.81 13.21 -1.77
C ARG A 77 27.77 11.74 -1.32
N LEU A 78 27.66 11.47 -0.02
CA LEU A 78 27.60 10.12 0.54
C LEU A 78 26.16 9.57 0.52
N PRO A 79 25.87 8.50 -0.23
CA PRO A 79 24.51 7.94 -0.35
C PRO A 79 23.90 7.54 1.00
N GLN A 80 24.70 7.01 1.92
CA GLN A 80 24.24 6.60 3.25
C GLN A 80 23.73 7.78 4.07
N ARG A 81 24.35 8.96 3.95
CA ARG A 81 23.88 10.17 4.65
C ARG A 81 22.55 10.66 4.08
N ARG A 82 22.39 10.64 2.75
CA ARG A 82 21.13 11.00 2.10
C ARG A 82 20.00 10.04 2.50
N ALA A 83 20.27 8.73 2.47
CA ALA A 83 19.30 7.72 2.89
C ALA A 83 18.90 7.88 4.36
N ALA A 84 19.86 8.11 5.25
CA ALA A 84 19.62 8.38 6.67
C ALA A 84 18.73 9.62 6.89
N PHE A 85 19.08 10.74 6.24
CA PHE A 85 18.33 11.97 6.31
C PHE A 85 16.89 11.78 5.81
N GLN A 86 16.71 11.15 4.65
CA GLN A 86 15.37 10.92 4.09
C GLN A 86 14.53 9.99 4.96
N ALA A 87 15.11 8.93 5.53
CA ALA A 87 14.39 8.03 6.43
C ALA A 87 13.93 8.76 7.71
N LEU A 88 14.82 9.49 8.37
CA LEU A 88 14.50 10.23 9.60
C LEU A 88 13.49 11.36 9.34
N ARG A 89 13.69 12.14 8.26
CA ARG A 89 12.77 13.21 7.87
C ARG A 89 11.37 12.64 7.63
N LYS A 90 11.23 11.64 6.76
CA LYS A 90 9.93 11.02 6.42
C LYS A 90 9.25 10.46 7.66
N ALA A 91 9.98 9.71 8.49
CA ALA A 91 9.40 9.11 9.68
C ALA A 91 8.94 10.18 10.70
N ALA A 92 9.78 11.18 10.97
CA ALA A 92 9.46 12.21 11.95
C ALA A 92 8.28 13.08 11.48
N THR A 93 8.27 13.52 10.23
CA THR A 93 7.18 14.37 9.71
C THR A 93 5.88 13.60 9.60
N ALA A 94 5.91 12.39 9.05
CA ALA A 94 4.70 11.57 8.91
C ALA A 94 4.11 11.24 10.28
N LEU A 95 4.90 10.77 11.25
CA LEU A 95 4.40 10.47 12.59
C LEU A 95 3.91 11.71 13.33
N ALA A 96 4.60 12.85 13.19
CA ALA A 96 4.14 14.10 13.79
C ALA A 96 2.76 14.52 13.25
N SER A 97 2.48 14.29 11.96
CA SER A 97 1.17 14.57 11.35
C SER A 97 0.07 13.58 11.74
N MET A 98 0.42 12.35 12.14
CA MET A 98 -0.55 11.28 12.39
C MET A 98 -0.85 11.03 13.87
N LEU A 99 0.12 11.23 14.77
CA LEU A 99 -0.03 10.87 16.18
C LEU A 99 -1.01 11.81 16.88
N PRO A 100 -2.03 11.28 17.58
CA PRO A 100 -2.89 12.12 18.40
C PRO A 100 -2.13 12.63 19.63
N ALA A 101 -2.52 13.80 20.14
CA ALA A 101 -2.10 14.23 21.47
C ALA A 101 -2.87 13.44 22.56
N ALA A 102 -2.63 13.79 23.83
CA ALA A 102 -3.22 13.09 24.98
C ALA A 102 -4.76 13.12 25.01
N ASP A 103 -5.39 14.10 24.37
CA ASP A 103 -6.85 14.24 24.23
C ASP A 103 -7.42 13.47 23.02
N GLY A 104 -6.59 12.75 22.26
CA GLY A 104 -7.00 11.98 21.09
C GLY A 104 -7.02 12.78 19.79
N ARG A 105 -6.70 14.08 19.79
CA ARG A 105 -6.68 14.94 18.60
C ARG A 105 -5.27 15.45 18.33
N ASN A 106 -4.84 15.46 17.07
CA ASN A 106 -3.53 16.05 16.74
C ASN A 106 -3.69 17.57 16.57
N PRO A 107 -2.96 18.41 17.32
CA PRO A 107 -3.06 19.86 17.25
C PRO A 107 -2.59 20.45 15.91
N LEU A 108 -1.79 19.73 15.12
CA LEU A 108 -1.45 20.15 13.76
C LEU A 108 -2.69 20.16 12.86
N TRP A 109 -3.65 19.27 13.07
CA TRP A 109 -4.86 19.19 12.26
C TRP A 109 -5.68 20.47 12.32
N ASP A 110 -5.89 21.02 13.52
CA ASP A 110 -6.63 22.27 13.69
C ASP A 110 -5.88 23.46 13.06
N SER A 111 -4.54 23.46 13.16
CA SER A 111 -3.71 24.54 12.59
C SER A 111 -3.74 24.62 11.06
N ILE A 112 -4.09 23.51 10.39
CA ILE A 112 -4.20 23.42 8.93
C ILE A 112 -5.65 23.26 8.46
N GLY A 113 -6.63 23.25 9.37
CA GLY A 113 -8.03 23.02 9.03
C GLY A 113 -8.36 21.59 8.55
N TYR A 114 -7.54 20.61 8.94
CA TYR A 114 -7.82 19.20 8.66
C TYR A 114 -8.85 18.66 9.67
N PRO A 115 -9.96 18.05 9.23
CA PRO A 115 -11.02 17.60 10.14
C PRO A 115 -10.57 16.49 11.10
N GLY A 116 -9.55 15.72 10.72
CA GLY A 116 -9.19 14.47 11.37
C GLY A 116 -9.95 13.28 10.78
N PRO A 117 -9.62 12.06 11.22
CA PRO A 117 -10.30 10.85 10.75
C PRO A 117 -11.79 10.86 11.11
N PRO A 118 -12.67 10.33 10.25
CA PRO A 118 -14.12 10.30 10.49
C PRO A 118 -14.52 9.40 11.66
N GLY A 119 -13.66 8.48 12.09
CA GLY A 119 -13.96 7.49 13.12
C GLY A 119 -14.72 6.29 12.55
N ARG A 120 -14.95 5.28 13.39
CA ARG A 120 -15.63 4.04 12.97
C ARG A 120 -17.12 4.26 12.74
N VAL A 121 -17.66 3.57 11.74
CA VAL A 121 -19.09 3.55 11.46
C VAL A 121 -19.77 2.54 12.39
N ALA A 122 -20.70 3.01 13.25
CA ALA A 122 -21.36 2.19 14.26
C ALA A 122 -22.26 1.09 13.66
N ASP A 123 -22.91 1.39 12.53
CA ASP A 123 -23.89 0.50 11.88
C ASP A 123 -23.31 -0.24 10.66
N ALA A 124 -22.02 -0.56 10.70
CA ALA A 124 -21.37 -1.29 9.61
C ALA A 124 -21.97 -2.69 9.42
N SER A 125 -22.03 -3.15 8.16
CA SER A 125 -22.51 -4.48 7.84
C SER A 125 -21.65 -5.57 8.50
N PRO A 126 -22.24 -6.68 8.96
CA PRO A 126 -21.47 -7.77 9.54
C PRO A 126 -20.54 -8.40 8.50
N LYS A 127 -19.38 -8.86 8.97
CA LYS A 127 -18.42 -9.61 8.16
C LYS A 127 -19.06 -10.89 7.62
N GLU A 128 -19.15 -11.00 6.30
CA GLU A 128 -19.76 -12.18 5.69
C GLU A 128 -18.80 -13.38 5.69
N ILE A 129 -17.55 -13.16 5.28
CA ILE A 129 -16.52 -14.21 5.27
C ILE A 129 -16.22 -14.61 6.72
N GLN A 130 -16.26 -15.89 7.02
CA GLN A 130 -15.83 -16.43 8.32
C GLN A 130 -14.50 -17.16 8.12
N PRO A 131 -13.37 -16.57 8.54
CA PRO A 131 -12.08 -17.22 8.37
C PRO A 131 -12.01 -18.57 9.09
N HIS A 132 -11.43 -19.55 8.41
CA HIS A 132 -11.13 -20.86 8.98
C HIS A 132 -10.09 -20.71 10.10
N THR A 133 -10.47 -21.05 11.32
CA THR A 133 -9.64 -20.88 12.51
C THR A 133 -8.75 -22.09 12.73
N VAL A 134 -7.48 -21.85 13.07
CA VAL A 134 -6.50 -22.88 13.41
C VAL A 134 -5.86 -22.54 14.76
N ASP A 135 -6.16 -23.35 15.78
CA ASP A 135 -5.74 -23.18 17.18
C ASP A 135 -4.67 -24.20 17.62
N ARG A 136 -4.27 -25.08 16.71
CA ARG A 136 -3.25 -26.11 16.91
C ARG A 136 -2.59 -26.49 15.60
N GLU A 137 -1.50 -27.23 15.68
CA GLU A 137 -0.89 -27.81 14.49
C GLU A 137 -1.92 -28.65 13.71
N THR A 138 -2.06 -28.37 12.42
CA THR A 138 -3.13 -28.94 11.59
C THR A 138 -2.63 -29.24 10.17
N THR A 139 -3.16 -30.30 9.58
CA THR A 139 -3.03 -30.59 8.15
C THR A 139 -4.40 -30.45 7.48
N LEU A 140 -4.45 -29.75 6.34
CA LEU A 140 -5.63 -29.61 5.50
C LEU A 140 -5.34 -30.23 4.13
N ASP A 141 -6.32 -30.90 3.55
CA ASP A 141 -6.27 -31.40 2.17
C ASP A 141 -7.22 -30.57 1.30
N CYS A 142 -6.83 -30.25 0.06
CA CYS A 142 -7.66 -29.58 -0.93
C CYS A 142 -7.19 -29.90 -2.36
N ASP A 143 -7.96 -29.48 -3.37
CA ASP A 143 -7.51 -29.56 -4.76
C ASP A 143 -6.47 -28.47 -5.05
N VAL A 144 -6.76 -27.23 -4.64
CA VAL A 144 -5.89 -26.07 -4.91
C VAL A 144 -5.65 -25.25 -3.65
N CYS A 145 -4.37 -24.96 -3.36
CA CYS A 145 -4.00 -23.97 -2.36
C CYS A 145 -3.63 -22.65 -3.05
N VAL A 146 -4.32 -21.56 -2.71
CA VAL A 146 -4.01 -20.21 -3.17
C VAL A 146 -3.26 -19.46 -2.07
N VAL A 147 -2.05 -18.99 -2.35
CA VAL A 147 -1.22 -18.23 -1.40
C VAL A 147 -1.30 -16.75 -1.72
N GLY A 148 -1.92 -15.97 -0.84
CA GLY A 148 -2.20 -14.55 -1.01
C GLY A 148 -3.62 -14.30 -1.53
N SER A 149 -4.31 -13.34 -0.92
CA SER A 149 -5.74 -13.06 -1.18
C SER A 149 -6.00 -11.76 -1.96
N GLY A 150 -4.93 -11.13 -2.50
CA GLY A 150 -5.01 -9.91 -3.31
C GLY A 150 -5.74 -10.11 -4.65
N ALA A 151 -5.65 -9.12 -5.55
CA ALA A 151 -6.37 -9.11 -6.85
C ALA A 151 -6.32 -10.46 -7.58
N GLY A 152 -5.12 -10.96 -7.89
CA GLY A 152 -4.97 -12.25 -8.59
C GLY A 152 -5.39 -13.46 -7.76
N GLY A 153 -5.12 -13.46 -6.44
CA GLY A 153 -5.42 -14.60 -5.57
C GLY A 153 -6.91 -14.76 -5.28
N GLY A 154 -7.60 -13.66 -5.00
CA GLY A 154 -9.05 -13.65 -4.78
C GLY A 154 -9.81 -14.08 -6.03
N THR A 155 -9.47 -13.54 -7.20
CA THR A 155 -10.08 -13.95 -8.48
C THR A 155 -9.81 -15.42 -8.79
N ALA A 156 -8.57 -15.90 -8.63
CA ALA A 156 -8.24 -17.30 -8.84
C ALA A 156 -9.04 -18.22 -7.91
N ALA A 157 -9.14 -17.89 -6.62
CA ALA A 157 -9.91 -18.67 -5.65
C ALA A 157 -11.39 -18.77 -6.04
N ALA A 158 -12.00 -17.67 -6.47
CA ALA A 158 -13.40 -17.63 -6.88
C ALA A 158 -13.67 -18.49 -8.12
N VAL A 159 -12.84 -18.34 -9.17
CA VAL A 159 -12.99 -19.08 -10.43
C VAL A 159 -12.77 -20.58 -10.21
N LEU A 160 -11.77 -20.96 -9.41
CA LEU A 160 -11.51 -22.37 -9.12
C LEU A 160 -12.61 -22.99 -8.24
N ALA A 161 -13.12 -22.26 -7.25
CA ALA A 161 -14.25 -22.72 -6.44
C ALA A 161 -15.55 -22.82 -7.26
N ASP A 162 -15.78 -21.89 -8.21
CA ASP A 162 -16.90 -21.97 -9.16
C ASP A 162 -16.84 -23.21 -10.04
N ALA A 163 -15.62 -23.61 -10.45
CA ALA A 163 -15.39 -24.86 -11.16
C ALA A 163 -15.57 -26.12 -10.29
N GLY A 164 -15.96 -25.98 -9.01
CA GLY A 164 -16.24 -27.09 -8.09
C GLY A 164 -15.00 -27.69 -7.42
N LEU A 165 -13.85 -27.01 -7.47
CA LEU A 165 -12.63 -27.46 -6.80
C LEU A 165 -12.65 -27.09 -5.31
N ASP A 166 -12.09 -27.95 -4.46
CA ASP A 166 -11.85 -27.61 -3.05
C ASP A 166 -10.64 -26.66 -2.95
N VAL A 167 -10.91 -25.43 -2.50
CA VAL A 167 -9.93 -24.35 -2.45
C VAL A 167 -9.63 -23.95 -1.01
N VAL A 168 -8.33 -23.88 -0.69
CA VAL A 168 -7.82 -23.26 0.54
C VAL A 168 -7.06 -21.99 0.17
N VAL A 169 -7.41 -20.87 0.79
CA VAL A 169 -6.72 -19.58 0.64
C VAL A 169 -5.92 -19.28 1.90
N LEU A 170 -4.63 -18.96 1.74
CA LEU A 170 -3.74 -18.55 2.84
C LEU A 170 -3.42 -17.06 2.71
N GLU A 171 -3.80 -16.28 3.71
CA GLU A 171 -3.47 -14.85 3.85
C GLU A 171 -2.64 -14.60 5.10
N ALA A 172 -1.52 -13.89 4.95
CA ALA A 172 -0.63 -13.56 6.06
C ALA A 172 -1.17 -12.42 6.94
N GLY A 173 -1.94 -11.51 6.36
CA GLY A 173 -2.59 -10.39 7.04
C GLY A 173 -3.88 -10.75 7.77
N ASP A 174 -4.44 -9.77 8.46
CA ASP A 174 -5.71 -9.89 9.18
C ASP A 174 -6.93 -9.65 8.28
N TYR A 175 -8.13 -10.04 8.73
CA TYR A 175 -9.38 -9.67 8.07
C TYR A 175 -10.03 -8.45 8.73
N LEU A 176 -9.95 -7.33 8.01
CA LEU A 176 -10.66 -6.10 8.33
C LEU A 176 -11.76 -5.86 7.30
N ASP A 177 -12.85 -5.26 7.76
CA ASP A 177 -13.97 -4.86 6.93
C ASP A 177 -14.48 -3.48 7.36
N ASP A 178 -15.54 -2.99 6.71
CA ASP A 178 -16.05 -1.61 6.82
C ASP A 178 -16.08 -1.06 8.26
N GLY A 179 -16.57 -1.84 9.23
CA GLY A 179 -16.70 -1.44 10.63
C GLY A 179 -15.40 -1.42 11.45
N ASP A 180 -14.31 -1.97 10.91
CA ASP A 180 -12.99 -1.94 11.56
C ASP A 180 -12.17 -0.72 11.18
N PHE A 181 -12.57 0.00 10.14
CA PHE A 181 -11.88 1.17 9.61
C PHE A 181 -12.34 2.44 10.33
N ASP A 182 -11.41 3.28 10.73
CA ASP A 182 -11.67 4.58 11.36
C ASP A 182 -11.18 5.77 10.51
N GLY A 183 -10.49 5.50 9.40
CA GLY A 183 -9.89 6.50 8.52
C GLY A 183 -8.63 7.17 9.08
N ALA A 184 -8.11 6.71 10.23
CA ALA A 184 -6.86 7.23 10.79
C ALA A 184 -5.67 6.70 9.99
N GLU A 185 -4.80 7.62 9.55
CA GLU A 185 -3.63 7.30 8.73
C GLU A 185 -2.72 6.27 9.42
N LEU A 186 -2.44 6.47 10.72
CA LEU A 186 -1.57 5.57 11.50
C LEU A 186 -2.16 4.16 11.65
N ASP A 187 -3.45 4.05 11.96
CA ASP A 187 -4.13 2.76 12.11
C ASP A 187 -4.18 2.01 10.77
N GLY A 188 -4.59 2.72 9.71
CA GLY A 188 -4.64 2.21 8.35
C GLY A 188 -3.28 1.71 7.87
N TYR A 189 -2.22 2.52 7.97
CA TYR A 189 -0.87 2.08 7.59
C TYR A 189 -0.41 0.87 8.41
N SER A 190 -0.59 0.88 9.72
CA SER A 190 -0.10 -0.17 10.61
C SER A 190 -0.78 -1.52 10.40
N ARG A 191 -2.09 -1.52 10.09
CA ARG A 191 -2.90 -2.74 10.00
C ARG A 191 -3.09 -3.25 8.57
N LEU A 192 -3.08 -2.36 7.57
CA LEU A 192 -3.43 -2.71 6.19
C LEU A 192 -2.23 -2.84 5.26
N TYR A 193 -1.06 -2.33 5.62
CA TYR A 193 0.11 -2.30 4.73
C TYR A 193 1.25 -3.18 5.22
N LEU A 194 1.93 -3.81 4.25
CA LEU A 194 3.16 -4.53 4.48
C LEU A 194 4.22 -3.59 5.03
N GLY A 195 4.80 -3.93 6.18
CA GLY A 195 5.82 -3.11 6.83
C GLY A 195 5.33 -1.74 7.29
N ALA A 196 4.04 -1.62 7.62
CA ALA A 196 3.41 -0.35 8.02
C ALA A 196 3.64 0.79 7.02
N ALA A 197 3.59 0.48 5.72
CA ALA A 197 3.88 1.39 4.61
C ALA A 197 5.30 2.02 4.60
N ALA A 198 6.24 1.44 5.37
CA ALA A 198 7.62 1.92 5.44
C ALA A 198 8.58 1.20 4.47
N LEU A 199 8.06 0.35 3.57
CA LEU A 199 8.91 -0.32 2.58
C LEU A 199 9.42 0.69 1.55
N ALA A 200 10.68 0.52 1.14
CA ALA A 200 11.31 1.35 0.12
C ALA A 200 12.43 0.58 -0.60
N THR A 201 12.93 1.16 -1.69
CA THR A 201 14.19 0.74 -2.30
C THR A 201 15.36 0.91 -1.34
N ALA A 202 16.46 0.18 -1.57
CA ALA A 202 17.60 0.15 -0.66
C ALA A 202 18.24 1.54 -0.41
N ASP A 203 18.16 2.43 -1.39
CA ASP A 203 18.62 3.83 -1.34
C ASP A 203 17.56 4.82 -0.82
N GLN A 204 16.37 4.33 -0.44
CA GLN A 204 15.23 5.10 0.09
C GLN A 204 14.62 6.12 -0.90
N SER A 205 14.95 6.01 -2.20
CA SER A 205 14.47 6.92 -3.23
C SER A 205 13.02 6.65 -3.64
N VAL A 206 12.58 5.39 -3.63
CA VAL A 206 11.21 5.01 -3.99
C VAL A 206 10.55 4.26 -2.85
N GLY A 207 9.43 4.78 -2.35
CA GLY A 207 8.57 4.08 -1.39
C GLY A 207 7.73 3.00 -2.09
N LEU A 208 7.50 1.88 -1.40
CA LEU A 208 6.73 0.75 -1.91
C LEU A 208 5.52 0.52 -1.01
N TYR A 209 4.33 0.74 -1.56
CA TYR A 209 3.08 0.53 -0.85
C TYR A 209 2.46 -0.80 -1.29
N ALA A 210 2.28 -1.73 -0.36
CA ALA A 210 1.66 -3.02 -0.62
C ALA A 210 0.69 -3.39 0.51
N GLY A 211 -0.54 -3.76 0.16
CA GLY A 211 -1.52 -4.22 1.15
C GLY A 211 -1.15 -5.57 1.77
N ALA A 212 -1.39 -5.74 3.07
CA ALA A 212 -1.10 -6.91 3.89
C ALA A 212 -2.29 -7.24 4.83
N CYS A 213 -3.46 -7.40 4.24
CA CYS A 213 -4.72 -7.82 4.89
C CYS A 213 -5.47 -8.76 3.94
N LEU A 214 -6.56 -9.38 4.40
CA LEU A 214 -7.47 -10.13 3.51
C LEU A 214 -7.98 -9.20 2.41
N GLY A 215 -7.66 -9.52 1.16
CA GLY A 215 -7.91 -8.71 -0.03
C GLY A 215 -6.72 -7.89 -0.54
N GLY A 216 -5.64 -7.81 0.24
CA GLY A 216 -4.36 -7.21 -0.12
C GLY A 216 -4.47 -5.78 -0.65
N GLY A 217 -3.74 -5.49 -1.74
CA GLY A 217 -3.72 -4.16 -2.37
C GLY A 217 -5.09 -3.63 -2.80
N THR A 218 -6.09 -4.49 -3.02
CA THR A 218 -7.43 -4.05 -3.43
C THR A 218 -8.22 -3.38 -2.31
N VAL A 219 -7.83 -3.59 -1.05
CA VAL A 219 -8.43 -2.93 0.12
C VAL A 219 -7.90 -1.50 0.27
N VAL A 220 -6.66 -1.24 -0.14
CA VAL A 220 -5.94 0.02 0.11
C VAL A 220 -5.67 0.88 -1.12
N ASN A 221 -5.98 0.41 -2.34
CA ASN A 221 -5.82 1.20 -3.55
C ASN A 221 -6.85 2.35 -3.64
N PHE A 222 -6.69 3.20 -4.65
CA PHE A 222 -7.54 4.39 -4.86
C PHE A 222 -8.75 4.11 -5.75
N THR A 223 -9.06 2.84 -6.03
CA THR A 223 -10.17 2.37 -6.87
C THR A 223 -10.07 2.64 -8.37
N THR A 224 -8.98 3.24 -8.82
CA THR A 224 -8.69 3.49 -10.24
C THR A 224 -8.60 2.18 -11.04
N ALA A 225 -9.31 2.10 -12.16
CA ALA A 225 -9.41 0.89 -12.98
C ALA A 225 -9.25 1.21 -14.48
N PHE A 226 -8.11 0.85 -15.05
CA PHE A 226 -7.84 0.94 -16.49
C PHE A 226 -7.77 -0.43 -17.14
N ARG A 227 -8.22 -0.52 -18.39
CA ARG A 227 -7.96 -1.70 -19.24
C ARG A 227 -6.51 -1.67 -19.69
N THR A 228 -5.90 -2.86 -19.82
CA THR A 228 -4.56 -2.96 -20.40
C THR A 228 -4.58 -2.48 -21.86
N PRO A 229 -3.77 -1.47 -22.22
CA PRO A 229 -3.71 -0.95 -23.59
C PRO A 229 -3.34 -2.02 -24.61
N GLN A 230 -3.85 -1.91 -25.84
CA GLN A 230 -3.72 -2.94 -26.87
C GLN A 230 -2.28 -3.09 -27.40
N ASP A 231 -1.55 -2.00 -27.48
CA ASP A 231 -0.12 -1.94 -27.78
C ASP A 231 0.72 -2.66 -26.71
N ILE A 232 0.42 -2.47 -25.43
CA ILE A 232 1.06 -3.21 -24.33
C ILE A 232 0.75 -4.71 -24.43
N ARG A 233 -0.49 -5.09 -24.74
CA ARG A 233 -0.86 -6.50 -24.98
C ARG A 233 -0.05 -7.11 -26.14
N LYS A 234 0.15 -6.35 -27.23
CA LYS A 234 0.97 -6.77 -28.38
C LYS A 234 2.44 -6.90 -28.00
N GLU A 235 2.98 -5.99 -27.18
CA GLU A 235 4.35 -6.08 -26.67
C GLU A 235 4.54 -7.38 -25.88
N TRP A 236 3.63 -7.69 -24.95
CA TRP A 236 3.70 -8.93 -24.17
C TRP A 236 3.59 -10.18 -25.03
N ALA A 237 2.73 -10.16 -26.05
CA ALA A 237 2.67 -11.25 -27.04
C ALA A 237 4.00 -11.42 -27.79
N GLY A 238 4.67 -10.32 -28.14
CA GLY A 238 6.02 -10.31 -28.72
C GLY A 238 7.09 -10.91 -27.81
N HIS A 239 6.88 -10.89 -26.48
CA HIS A 239 7.73 -11.55 -25.49
C HIS A 239 7.39 -13.03 -25.22
N GLY A 240 6.56 -13.64 -26.07
CA GLY A 240 6.22 -15.07 -25.98
C GLY A 240 4.98 -15.37 -25.14
N VAL A 241 4.20 -14.34 -24.76
CA VAL A 241 2.94 -14.50 -24.00
C VAL A 241 1.74 -14.27 -24.94
N GLY A 242 1.69 -15.01 -26.05
CA GLY A 242 0.72 -14.80 -27.14
C GLY A 242 -0.76 -14.84 -26.73
N ALA A 243 -1.07 -15.49 -25.60
CA ALA A 243 -2.42 -15.48 -25.02
C ALA A 243 -2.92 -14.06 -24.67
N MET A 244 -2.03 -13.09 -24.43
CA MET A 244 -2.43 -11.73 -24.05
C MET A 244 -3.22 -11.00 -25.16
N THR A 245 -3.09 -11.42 -26.41
CA THR A 245 -3.84 -10.86 -27.55
C THR A 245 -5.03 -11.72 -27.97
N SER A 246 -5.35 -12.79 -27.24
CA SER A 246 -6.48 -13.67 -27.59
C SER A 246 -7.83 -13.07 -27.21
N ASP A 247 -8.88 -13.62 -27.81
CA ASP A 247 -10.27 -13.33 -27.44
C ASP A 247 -10.57 -13.79 -26.01
N ASP A 248 -10.01 -14.91 -25.56
CA ASP A 248 -10.15 -15.40 -24.18
C ASP A 248 -9.63 -14.39 -23.14
N TYR A 249 -8.50 -13.73 -23.43
CA TYR A 249 -7.98 -12.68 -22.54
C TYR A 249 -8.88 -11.45 -22.55
N THR A 250 -9.41 -11.06 -23.71
CA THR A 250 -10.39 -9.97 -23.80
C THR A 250 -11.65 -10.29 -22.98
N ALA A 251 -12.22 -11.48 -23.15
CA ALA A 251 -13.37 -11.94 -22.38
C ALA A 251 -13.07 -11.99 -20.87
N SER A 252 -11.85 -12.34 -20.48
CA SER A 252 -11.42 -12.31 -19.07
C SER A 252 -11.36 -10.87 -18.53
N LEU A 253 -10.86 -9.91 -19.31
CA LEU A 253 -10.89 -8.49 -18.94
C LEU A 253 -12.31 -7.97 -18.80
N ASP A 254 -13.21 -8.35 -19.71
CA ASP A 254 -14.63 -7.97 -19.66
C ASP A 254 -15.31 -8.51 -18.40
N ALA A 255 -15.13 -9.80 -18.11
CA ALA A 255 -15.69 -10.42 -16.90
C ALA A 255 -15.18 -9.74 -15.61
N VAL A 256 -13.90 -9.36 -15.56
CA VAL A 256 -13.35 -8.63 -14.41
C VAL A 256 -13.91 -7.20 -14.33
N TRP A 257 -13.97 -6.49 -15.45
CA TRP A 257 -14.51 -5.14 -15.54
C TRP A 257 -15.96 -5.08 -15.03
N ASP A 258 -16.79 -6.02 -15.48
CA ASP A 258 -18.20 -6.13 -15.11
C ASP A 258 -18.36 -6.54 -13.64
N ARG A 259 -17.60 -7.55 -13.16
CA ARG A 259 -17.69 -8.00 -11.77
C ARG A 259 -17.29 -6.91 -10.77
N LEU A 260 -16.29 -6.12 -11.13
CA LEU A 260 -15.83 -4.96 -10.35
C LEU A 260 -16.79 -3.77 -10.44
N GLY A 261 -17.71 -3.76 -11.40
CA GLY A 261 -18.68 -2.68 -11.61
C GLY A 261 -17.99 -1.35 -11.91
N VAL A 262 -16.98 -1.36 -12.78
CA VAL A 262 -16.21 -0.15 -13.07
C VAL A 262 -17.10 0.91 -13.73
N THR A 263 -17.14 2.11 -13.15
CA THR A 263 -17.99 3.23 -13.58
C THR A 263 -17.27 4.58 -13.40
N THR A 264 -17.76 5.60 -14.10
CA THR A 264 -17.40 7.02 -13.91
C THR A 264 -18.50 7.81 -13.18
N ASP A 265 -19.63 7.19 -12.84
CA ASP A 265 -20.77 7.85 -12.19
C ASP A 265 -20.45 8.36 -10.77
N HIS A 266 -19.41 7.79 -10.15
CA HIS A 266 -18.90 8.17 -8.84
C HIS A 266 -17.52 8.84 -8.96
N SER A 267 -17.31 9.65 -9.99
CA SER A 267 -16.04 10.33 -10.27
C SER A 267 -16.19 11.84 -10.34
N ARG A 268 -17.10 12.43 -9.56
CA ARG A 268 -17.32 13.88 -9.57
C ARG A 268 -16.07 14.65 -9.13
N PRO A 269 -15.59 15.61 -9.94
CA PRO A 269 -14.46 16.45 -9.58
C PRO A 269 -14.72 17.33 -8.35
N SER A 270 -13.85 17.23 -7.33
CA SER A 270 -13.79 18.20 -6.24
C SER A 270 -13.14 19.51 -6.73
N ARG A 271 -13.02 20.53 -5.86
CA ARG A 271 -12.36 21.79 -6.26
C ARG A 271 -10.92 21.57 -6.73
N ARG A 272 -10.18 20.65 -6.09
CA ARG A 272 -8.82 20.25 -6.47
C ARG A 272 -8.77 19.76 -7.92
N GLU A 273 -9.66 18.83 -8.29
CA GLU A 273 -9.73 18.29 -9.64
C GLU A 273 -10.21 19.31 -10.66
N GLN A 274 -11.15 20.20 -10.31
CA GLN A 274 -11.61 21.25 -11.21
C GLN A 274 -10.48 22.20 -11.63
N VAL A 275 -9.55 22.50 -10.72
CA VAL A 275 -8.38 23.34 -11.05
C VAL A 275 -7.44 22.61 -12.00
N MET A 276 -7.19 21.32 -11.78
CA MET A 276 -6.41 20.50 -12.72
C MET A 276 -7.10 20.42 -14.09
N GLN A 277 -8.41 20.15 -14.10
CA GLN A 277 -9.23 20.09 -15.32
C GLN A 277 -9.16 21.41 -16.09
N GLN A 278 -9.36 22.55 -15.42
CA GLN A 278 -9.26 23.86 -16.06
C GLN A 278 -7.87 24.10 -16.66
N GLY A 279 -6.80 23.69 -15.97
CA GLY A 279 -5.43 23.78 -16.48
C GLY A 279 -5.24 22.95 -17.75
N LEU A 280 -5.69 21.69 -17.75
CA LEU A 280 -5.64 20.80 -18.91
C LEU A 280 -6.44 21.35 -20.09
N GLU A 281 -7.67 21.78 -19.85
CA GLU A 281 -8.55 22.36 -20.88
C GLU A 281 -7.96 23.64 -21.49
N THR A 282 -7.34 24.50 -20.67
CA THR A 282 -6.67 25.73 -21.13
C THR A 282 -5.49 25.42 -22.06
N LEU A 283 -4.78 24.33 -21.79
CA LEU A 283 -3.68 23.85 -22.63
C LEU A 283 -4.18 23.10 -23.89
N GLY A 284 -5.47 22.80 -23.97
CA GLY A 284 -6.04 21.93 -25.00
C GLY A 284 -5.61 20.47 -24.85
N TRP A 285 -5.27 20.04 -23.65
CA TRP A 285 -4.82 18.69 -23.33
C TRP A 285 -6.00 17.77 -23.00
N HIS A 286 -5.81 16.47 -23.19
CA HIS A 286 -6.77 15.45 -22.79
C HIS A 286 -7.18 15.60 -21.31
N VAL A 287 -8.46 15.46 -21.00
CA VAL A 287 -8.98 15.29 -19.65
C VAL A 287 -10.21 14.37 -19.68
N ASP A 288 -10.26 13.40 -18.77
CA ASP A 288 -11.41 12.51 -18.60
C ASP A 288 -11.67 12.21 -17.12
N LEU A 289 -12.89 11.74 -16.84
CA LEU A 289 -13.27 11.25 -15.52
C LEU A 289 -12.63 9.90 -15.23
N MET A 290 -12.14 9.72 -14.01
CA MET A 290 -11.46 8.50 -13.57
C MET A 290 -12.44 7.30 -13.57
N PRO A 291 -12.19 6.20 -14.30
CA PRO A 291 -12.95 4.97 -14.14
C PRO A 291 -12.60 4.29 -12.81
N ARG A 292 -13.62 3.94 -12.02
CA ARG A 292 -13.46 3.45 -10.65
C ARG A 292 -14.28 2.20 -10.35
N ASN A 293 -13.72 1.26 -9.57
CA ASN A 293 -14.43 0.06 -9.10
C ASN A 293 -15.15 0.29 -7.75
N VAL A 294 -16.24 1.05 -7.78
CA VAL A 294 -17.04 1.40 -6.60
C VAL A 294 -18.54 1.21 -6.86
N ARG A 295 -19.32 1.05 -5.79
CA ARG A 295 -20.79 1.05 -5.82
C ARG A 295 -21.32 1.94 -4.71
N ASP A 296 -22.31 2.76 -5.00
CA ASP A 296 -22.97 3.64 -4.02
C ASP A 296 -21.97 4.48 -3.21
N CYS A 297 -20.89 4.93 -3.87
CA CYS A 297 -19.85 5.70 -3.21
C CYS A 297 -20.32 7.14 -2.99
N ASP A 298 -20.53 7.51 -1.72
CA ASP A 298 -20.76 8.90 -1.36
C ASP A 298 -19.45 9.69 -1.48
N GLU A 299 -19.48 10.70 -2.34
CA GLU A 299 -18.35 11.57 -2.65
C GLU A 299 -18.06 12.56 -1.51
N ALA A 300 -19.02 12.80 -0.62
CA ALA A 300 -18.89 13.71 0.53
C ALA A 300 -18.06 13.12 1.69
N VAL A 301 -18.02 11.79 1.83
CA VAL A 301 -17.20 11.06 2.83
C VAL A 301 -15.96 10.43 2.17
N CYS A 302 -15.79 10.65 0.86
CA CYS A 302 -14.70 10.08 0.08
C CYS A 302 -13.38 10.80 0.36
N GLY A 303 -12.26 10.05 0.34
CA GLY A 303 -10.91 10.57 0.63
C GLY A 303 -10.06 9.60 1.45
N TYR A 304 -10.65 8.71 2.24
CA TYR A 304 -9.90 7.82 3.14
C TYR A 304 -9.58 6.43 2.58
N CYS A 305 -9.70 6.24 1.25
CA CYS A 305 -9.51 4.93 0.61
C CYS A 305 -8.21 4.19 0.94
N PRO A 306 -7.04 4.85 1.15
CA PRO A 306 -5.81 4.16 1.57
C PRO A 306 -5.95 3.43 2.90
N PHE A 307 -6.83 3.93 3.77
CA PHE A 307 -6.96 3.51 5.17
C PHE A 307 -8.17 2.60 5.41
N GLY A 308 -8.74 2.04 4.33
CA GLY A 308 -9.96 1.23 4.36
C GLY A 308 -11.20 2.02 3.96
N CYS A 309 -12.16 1.34 3.34
CA CYS A 309 -13.39 1.98 2.85
C CYS A 309 -14.47 1.93 3.92
N LEU A 310 -14.66 3.03 4.67
CA LEU A 310 -15.69 3.11 5.71
C LEU A 310 -17.12 2.96 5.16
N ALA A 311 -17.35 3.42 3.93
CA ALA A 311 -18.65 3.36 3.27
C ALA A 311 -19.00 1.97 2.71
N GLY A 312 -18.05 1.01 2.69
CA GLY A 312 -18.25 -0.29 2.04
C GLY A 312 -18.40 -0.24 0.51
N ALA A 313 -18.26 0.93 -0.10
CA ALA A 313 -18.46 1.17 -1.53
C ALA A 313 -17.38 0.52 -2.42
N LYS A 314 -16.14 0.41 -1.92
CA LYS A 314 -15.00 -0.10 -2.68
C LYS A 314 -15.18 -1.58 -3.03
N GLN A 315 -15.14 -1.90 -4.32
CA GLN A 315 -15.26 -3.27 -4.82
C GLN A 315 -13.91 -4.00 -4.76
N SER A 316 -13.35 -4.13 -3.55
CA SER A 316 -12.15 -4.93 -3.27
C SER A 316 -12.41 -6.43 -3.53
N THR A 317 -11.38 -7.27 -3.51
CA THR A 317 -11.60 -8.73 -3.61
C THR A 317 -12.41 -9.28 -2.44
N THR A 318 -12.41 -8.65 -1.26
CA THR A 318 -13.27 -9.08 -0.14
C THR A 318 -14.76 -8.86 -0.43
N LYS A 319 -15.12 -7.80 -1.14
CA LYS A 319 -16.51 -7.51 -1.56
C LYS A 319 -16.92 -8.19 -2.87
N THR A 320 -15.94 -8.73 -3.61
CA THR A 320 -16.16 -9.34 -4.92
C THR A 320 -15.80 -10.82 -4.93
N TRP A 321 -14.57 -11.15 -5.29
CA TRP A 321 -14.17 -12.52 -5.61
C TRP A 321 -14.00 -13.42 -4.39
N LEU A 322 -13.44 -12.95 -3.28
CA LEU A 322 -13.24 -13.78 -2.08
C LEU A 322 -14.56 -14.15 -1.41
N VAL A 323 -15.54 -13.24 -1.40
CA VAL A 323 -16.87 -13.58 -0.88
C VAL A 323 -17.56 -14.59 -1.80
N ASP A 324 -17.39 -14.50 -3.12
CA ASP A 324 -17.90 -15.51 -4.06
C ASP A 324 -17.21 -16.87 -3.83
N ALA A 325 -15.88 -16.89 -3.61
CA ALA A 325 -15.14 -18.10 -3.28
C ALA A 325 -15.61 -18.72 -1.96
N TYR A 326 -15.84 -17.90 -0.94
CA TYR A 326 -16.33 -18.33 0.37
C TYR A 326 -17.74 -18.94 0.29
N ARG A 327 -18.66 -18.28 -0.42
CA ARG A 327 -19.99 -18.84 -0.74
C ARG A 327 -19.88 -20.16 -1.51
N ARG A 328 -18.82 -20.28 -2.31
CA ARG A 328 -18.27 -21.47 -3.00
C ARG A 328 -17.91 -22.67 -2.11
N GLY A 329 -17.72 -22.43 -0.82
CA GLY A 329 -17.15 -23.39 0.12
C GLY A 329 -15.62 -23.30 0.28
N ALA A 330 -14.95 -22.30 -0.32
CA ALA A 330 -13.52 -22.12 -0.13
C ALA A 330 -13.19 -21.81 1.35
N ARG A 331 -12.14 -22.45 1.87
CA ARG A 331 -11.66 -22.23 3.24
C ARG A 331 -10.59 -21.14 3.23
N ILE A 332 -10.86 -20.03 3.91
CA ILE A 332 -9.96 -18.87 3.93
C ILE A 332 -9.28 -18.79 5.30
N LEU A 333 -7.97 -18.96 5.36
CA LEU A 333 -7.18 -18.80 6.58
C LEU A 333 -6.50 -17.44 6.54
N VAL A 334 -6.74 -16.63 7.56
CA VAL A 334 -6.08 -15.33 7.76
C VAL A 334 -5.02 -15.45 8.83
N ARG A 335 -4.16 -14.43 8.95
CA ARG A 335 -3.01 -14.41 9.85
C ARG A 335 -2.16 -15.68 9.73
N THR A 336 -2.08 -16.24 8.52
CA THR A 336 -1.46 -17.53 8.21
C THR A 336 -0.47 -17.35 7.07
N ARG A 337 0.80 -17.25 7.41
CA ARG A 337 1.87 -16.94 6.47
C ARG A 337 2.44 -18.22 5.85
N ALA A 338 2.38 -18.33 4.53
CA ALA A 338 3.09 -19.36 3.79
C ALA A 338 4.62 -19.22 3.95
N GLU A 339 5.27 -20.28 4.42
CA GLU A 339 6.71 -20.33 4.63
C GLU A 339 7.42 -20.94 3.41
N ARG A 340 6.83 -22.02 2.85
CA ARG A 340 7.42 -22.84 1.79
C ARG A 340 6.34 -23.55 0.95
N VAL A 341 6.52 -23.61 -0.36
CA VAL A 341 5.80 -24.56 -1.24
C VAL A 341 6.55 -25.89 -1.22
N VAL A 342 5.84 -26.98 -0.94
CA VAL A 342 6.40 -28.34 -0.95
C VAL A 342 6.44 -28.81 -2.39
N VAL A 343 7.63 -29.16 -2.89
CA VAL A 343 7.84 -29.64 -4.26
C VAL A 343 8.51 -31.01 -4.20
N GLU A 344 7.88 -32.00 -4.81
CA GLU A 344 8.37 -33.38 -4.87
C GLU A 344 8.33 -33.86 -6.32
N ASN A 345 9.44 -34.43 -6.81
CA ASN A 345 9.57 -34.91 -8.19
C ASN A 345 9.14 -33.85 -9.24
N GLY A 346 9.47 -32.59 -8.99
CA GLY A 346 9.13 -31.46 -9.86
C GLY A 346 7.67 -31.00 -9.80
N GLN A 347 6.84 -31.58 -8.91
CA GLN A 347 5.43 -31.23 -8.76
C GLN A 347 5.18 -30.56 -7.41
N ALA A 348 4.38 -29.49 -7.40
CA ALA A 348 3.90 -28.91 -6.14
C ALA A 348 2.95 -29.91 -5.46
N ARG A 349 3.14 -30.12 -4.16
CA ARG A 349 2.34 -31.03 -3.32
C ARG A 349 1.58 -30.34 -2.20
N GLY A 350 1.81 -29.04 -2.03
CA GLY A 350 1.20 -28.31 -0.96
C GLY A 350 2.02 -27.12 -0.50
N VAL A 351 1.62 -26.57 0.64
CA VAL A 351 2.22 -25.40 1.26
C VAL A 351 2.38 -25.65 2.76
N GLU A 352 3.58 -25.38 3.26
CA GLU A 352 3.85 -25.21 4.69
C GLU A 352 3.64 -23.76 5.07
N ALA A 353 2.86 -23.53 6.11
CA ALA A 353 2.51 -22.21 6.61
C ALA A 353 2.52 -22.17 8.14
N ARG A 354 2.44 -20.95 8.68
CA ARG A 354 2.42 -20.71 10.12
C ARG A 354 1.41 -19.62 10.46
N THR A 355 0.58 -19.87 11.46
CA THR A 355 -0.33 -18.84 11.99
C THR A 355 0.44 -17.80 12.79
N SER A 356 -0.12 -16.61 12.99
CA SER A 356 0.47 -15.58 13.85
C SER A 356 0.58 -16.02 15.32
N ALA A 357 -0.23 -16.99 15.74
CA ALA A 357 -0.15 -17.65 17.05
C ALA A 357 0.97 -18.71 17.13
N GLY A 358 1.68 -18.97 16.03
CA GLY A 358 2.82 -19.88 15.97
C GLY A 358 2.51 -21.32 15.56
N HIS A 359 1.23 -21.66 15.34
CA HIS A 359 0.82 -23.01 14.93
C HIS A 359 1.25 -23.32 13.50
N ARG A 360 1.82 -24.52 13.30
CA ARG A 360 2.18 -25.01 11.97
C ARG A 360 0.93 -25.47 11.23
N VAL A 361 0.83 -25.10 9.96
CA VAL A 361 -0.26 -25.50 9.07
C VAL A 361 0.36 -26.14 7.83
N THR A 362 -0.05 -27.36 7.51
CA THR A 362 0.33 -28.04 6.27
C THR A 362 -0.90 -28.16 5.39
N VAL A 363 -0.89 -27.52 4.22
CA VAL A 363 -1.95 -27.67 3.22
C VAL A 363 -1.45 -28.59 2.13
N ARG A 364 -1.96 -29.81 2.06
CA ARG A 364 -1.72 -30.75 0.96
C ARG A 364 -2.65 -30.38 -0.20
N ALA A 365 -2.06 -30.15 -1.37
CA ALA A 365 -2.81 -29.68 -2.52
C ALA A 365 -2.27 -30.30 -3.82
N ARG A 366 -3.17 -30.52 -4.78
CA ARG A 366 -2.81 -31.05 -6.11
C ARG A 366 -2.19 -29.95 -6.98
N ALA A 367 -2.55 -28.70 -6.73
CA ALA A 367 -1.96 -27.52 -7.35
C ALA A 367 -1.78 -26.39 -6.32
N VAL A 368 -0.83 -25.49 -6.58
CA VAL A 368 -0.59 -24.31 -5.74
C VAL A 368 -0.53 -23.08 -6.64
N VAL A 369 -1.35 -22.07 -6.32
CA VAL A 369 -1.33 -20.75 -6.96
C VAL A 369 -0.61 -19.78 -6.02
N VAL A 370 0.53 -19.24 -6.45
CA VAL A 370 1.29 -18.27 -5.65
C VAL A 370 0.98 -16.83 -6.09
N ALA A 371 0.09 -16.17 -5.34
CA ALA A 371 -0.42 -14.83 -5.58
C ALA A 371 -0.05 -13.83 -4.45
N ALA A 372 1.16 -13.95 -3.89
CA ALA A 372 1.66 -13.12 -2.79
C ALA A 372 2.17 -11.73 -3.22
N GLY A 373 1.79 -11.25 -4.41
CA GLY A 373 2.23 -9.97 -4.98
C GLY A 373 3.68 -9.97 -5.48
N ALA A 374 4.06 -8.91 -6.21
CA ALA A 374 5.34 -8.80 -6.90
C ALA A 374 6.58 -8.90 -5.98
N ILE A 375 6.43 -8.56 -4.69
CA ILE A 375 7.52 -8.61 -3.71
C ILE A 375 7.62 -10.01 -3.07
N ASN A 376 6.52 -10.55 -2.53
CA ASN A 376 6.58 -11.77 -1.73
C ASN A 376 6.45 -13.06 -2.55
N THR A 377 5.85 -13.04 -3.75
CA THR A 377 5.84 -14.21 -4.65
C THR A 377 7.26 -14.69 -4.95
N PRO A 378 8.18 -13.88 -5.50
CA PRO A 378 9.54 -14.38 -5.78
C PRO A 378 10.30 -14.77 -4.50
N ALA A 379 10.05 -14.09 -3.38
CA ALA A 379 10.65 -14.45 -2.10
C ALA A 379 10.21 -15.84 -1.63
N LEU A 380 8.92 -16.18 -1.75
CA LEU A 380 8.39 -17.51 -1.42
C LEU A 380 8.92 -18.58 -2.37
N LEU A 381 8.91 -18.33 -3.69
CA LEU A 381 9.40 -19.30 -4.67
C LEU A 381 10.88 -19.64 -4.45
N ARG A 382 11.73 -18.63 -4.16
CA ARG A 382 13.16 -18.86 -3.83
C ARG A 382 13.34 -19.67 -2.55
N ARG A 383 12.62 -19.34 -1.47
CA ARG A 383 12.67 -20.13 -0.22
C ARG A 383 12.15 -21.57 -0.40
N SER A 384 11.33 -21.79 -1.41
CA SER A 384 10.80 -23.11 -1.79
C SER A 384 11.77 -23.92 -2.65
N GLY A 385 12.94 -23.37 -2.98
CA GLY A 385 13.99 -24.07 -3.72
C GLY A 385 13.85 -24.03 -5.24
N LEU A 386 12.93 -23.23 -5.79
CA LEU A 386 12.84 -23.05 -7.24
C LEU A 386 14.06 -22.25 -7.75
N GLN A 387 14.66 -22.73 -8.84
CA GLN A 387 15.96 -22.26 -9.33
C GLN A 387 15.90 -21.47 -10.64
N ASN A 388 14.71 -21.13 -11.16
CA ASN A 388 14.60 -20.31 -12.36
C ASN A 388 15.27 -18.94 -12.11
N GLU A 389 16.19 -18.57 -12.99
CA GLU A 389 17.05 -17.38 -12.81
C GLU A 389 16.29 -16.05 -12.84
N ASN A 390 15.08 -16.04 -13.41
CA ASN A 390 14.23 -14.85 -13.50
C ASN A 390 13.47 -14.57 -12.19
N ILE A 391 13.44 -15.51 -11.25
CA ILE A 391 12.71 -15.34 -9.99
C ILE A 391 13.34 -14.20 -9.17
N GLY A 392 12.57 -13.13 -9.00
CA GLY A 392 13.00 -11.92 -8.29
C GLY A 392 13.79 -10.92 -9.13
N ARG A 393 13.85 -11.12 -10.45
CA ARG A 393 14.36 -10.13 -11.42
C ARG A 393 13.20 -9.36 -12.07
N HIS A 394 13.55 -8.33 -12.84
CA HIS A 394 12.61 -7.56 -13.67
C HIS A 394 11.47 -6.86 -12.91
N LEU A 395 11.69 -6.45 -11.66
CA LEU A 395 10.73 -5.61 -10.94
C LEU A 395 10.50 -4.33 -11.75
N ARG A 396 9.24 -4.09 -12.11
CA ARG A 396 8.76 -2.84 -12.72
C ARG A 396 7.92 -2.10 -11.69
N LEU A 397 8.12 -0.80 -11.62
CA LEU A 397 7.38 0.12 -10.76
C LEU A 397 6.89 1.28 -11.64
N HIS A 398 5.82 1.93 -11.24
CA HIS A 398 5.44 3.24 -11.75
C HIS A 398 5.87 4.28 -10.71
N PRO A 399 7.02 4.96 -10.88
CA PRO A 399 7.42 6.03 -9.98
C PRO A 399 6.39 7.15 -10.07
N VAL A 400 5.82 7.53 -8.93
CA VAL A 400 4.87 8.64 -8.84
C VAL A 400 5.61 9.86 -8.30
N THR A 401 5.52 10.97 -9.02
CA THR A 401 6.08 12.27 -8.58
C THR A 401 4.92 13.23 -8.35
N GLY A 402 4.85 13.79 -7.14
CA GLY A 402 3.88 14.83 -6.81
C GLY A 402 4.36 16.21 -7.24
N VAL A 403 3.46 17.02 -7.78
CA VAL A 403 3.66 18.45 -8.02
C VAL A 403 2.59 19.20 -7.24
N ALA A 404 3.00 20.20 -6.46
CA ALA A 404 2.11 21.06 -5.69
C ALA A 404 2.21 22.51 -6.17
N GLY A 405 1.08 23.23 -6.10
CA GLY A 405 0.98 24.64 -6.43
C GLY A 405 0.37 25.43 -5.27
N VAL A 406 0.70 26.71 -5.17
CA VAL A 406 0.05 27.66 -4.26
C VAL A 406 -0.97 28.44 -5.07
N PHE A 407 -2.21 28.45 -4.62
CA PHE A 407 -3.33 29.11 -5.30
C PHE A 407 -3.85 30.28 -4.45
N GLU A 408 -4.42 31.29 -5.10
CA GLU A 408 -5.04 32.43 -4.41
C GLU A 408 -6.32 32.02 -3.66
N GLU A 409 -7.01 31.00 -4.17
CA GLU A 409 -8.17 30.40 -3.53
C GLU A 409 -7.79 29.28 -2.56
N GLU A 410 -8.63 29.06 -1.55
CA GLU A 410 -8.45 27.94 -0.63
C GLU A 410 -8.77 26.62 -1.37
N ILE A 411 -7.77 25.73 -1.44
CA ILE A 411 -7.93 24.36 -1.93
C ILE A 411 -7.48 23.42 -0.84
N ARG A 412 -8.41 22.61 -0.33
CA ARG A 412 -8.14 21.63 0.71
C ARG A 412 -7.81 20.28 0.06
N PRO A 413 -6.56 19.80 0.16
CA PRO A 413 -6.12 18.66 -0.62
C PRO A 413 -6.65 17.32 -0.09
N TRP A 414 -7.29 17.28 1.07
CA TRP A 414 -7.93 16.10 1.66
C TRP A 414 -9.45 16.01 1.37
N GLU A 415 -10.03 17.02 0.72
CA GLU A 415 -11.46 17.00 0.39
C GLU A 415 -11.73 16.27 -0.92
N GLY A 416 -12.92 15.65 -0.99
CA GLY A 416 -13.37 14.88 -2.13
C GLY A 416 -12.68 13.52 -2.26
N MET A 417 -13.08 12.79 -3.29
CA MET A 417 -12.54 11.46 -3.56
C MET A 417 -11.05 11.45 -3.88
N MET A 418 -10.47 10.25 -3.95
CA MET A 418 -9.04 10.13 -4.17
C MET A 418 -8.60 10.70 -5.52
N GLN A 419 -9.20 10.21 -6.61
CA GLN A 419 -8.83 10.60 -7.96
C GLN A 419 -10.12 10.67 -8.79
N ALA A 420 -10.48 11.87 -9.25
CA ALA A 420 -11.70 12.08 -10.02
C ALA A 420 -11.43 12.34 -11.51
N VAL A 421 -10.26 12.89 -11.84
CA VAL A 421 -9.86 13.22 -13.21
C VAL A 421 -8.46 12.71 -13.52
N TYR A 422 -8.21 12.41 -14.79
CA TYR A 422 -6.88 12.10 -15.30
C TYR A 422 -6.64 12.67 -16.69
N SER A 423 -5.38 12.69 -17.12
CA SER A 423 -4.96 12.99 -18.48
C SER A 423 -4.01 11.93 -19.04
N ASP A 424 -4.28 11.48 -20.27
CA ASP A 424 -3.39 10.63 -21.08
C ASP A 424 -2.57 11.42 -22.10
N GLU A 425 -2.58 12.75 -22.04
CA GLU A 425 -1.84 13.60 -22.99
C GLU A 425 -0.37 13.18 -23.13
N LEU A 426 0.24 12.77 -22.01
CA LEU A 426 1.64 12.38 -21.93
C LEU A 426 1.83 10.87 -21.75
N ALA A 427 0.82 10.05 -22.04
CA ALA A 427 0.90 8.60 -21.86
C ALA A 427 1.93 7.94 -22.79
N ASP A 428 2.22 8.56 -23.95
CA ASP A 428 3.25 8.13 -24.89
C ASP A 428 4.28 9.25 -25.14
N LEU A 429 5.29 9.33 -24.27
CA LEU A 429 6.42 10.25 -24.43
C LEU A 429 7.58 9.60 -25.19
N HIS A 430 7.78 8.29 -24.98
CA HIS A 430 8.94 7.54 -25.41
C HIS A 430 8.55 6.11 -25.82
N ALA A 431 8.07 5.96 -27.06
CA ALA A 431 7.82 4.67 -27.70
C ALA A 431 6.84 3.76 -26.93
N GLY A 432 5.68 4.30 -26.59
CA GLY A 432 4.62 3.63 -25.83
C GLY A 432 4.73 3.79 -24.32
N TYR A 433 5.73 4.55 -23.84
CA TYR A 433 5.95 4.80 -22.42
C TYR A 433 5.90 6.29 -22.11
N GLY A 434 5.20 6.64 -21.04
CA GLY A 434 5.03 8.02 -20.62
C GLY A 434 4.48 8.14 -19.21
N MET A 435 3.73 9.21 -18.97
CA MET A 435 3.12 9.52 -17.69
C MET A 435 1.63 9.77 -17.85
N LYS A 436 0.84 9.30 -16.89
CA LYS A 436 -0.54 9.71 -16.71
C LYS A 436 -0.55 10.83 -15.68
N LEU A 437 -1.23 11.93 -15.99
CA LEU A 437 -1.46 12.99 -15.00
C LEU A 437 -2.72 12.63 -14.23
N GLU A 438 -2.63 12.63 -12.91
CA GLU A 438 -3.76 12.33 -12.04
C GLU A 438 -3.78 13.32 -10.90
N SER A 439 -4.97 13.65 -10.42
CA SER A 439 -5.10 14.40 -9.18
C SER A 439 -4.66 13.53 -8.00
N GLY A 440 -3.87 14.12 -7.11
CA GLY A 440 -3.42 13.49 -5.88
C GLY A 440 -4.16 14.08 -4.69
N PRO A 441 -4.91 13.28 -3.91
CA PRO A 441 -5.41 13.71 -2.61
C PRO A 441 -4.25 13.65 -1.61
N PHE A 442 -4.15 14.64 -0.74
CA PHE A 442 -3.09 14.65 0.28
C PHE A 442 -3.71 14.72 1.66
N HIS A 443 -3.51 13.65 2.43
CA HIS A 443 -3.65 13.68 3.87
C HIS A 443 -2.35 14.18 4.52
N PRO A 444 -2.41 14.70 5.76
CA PRO A 444 -1.27 15.32 6.42
C PRO A 444 0.01 14.49 6.51
N SER A 445 -0.04 13.15 6.50
CA SER A 445 1.19 12.35 6.51
C SER A 445 1.93 12.33 5.16
N VAL A 446 1.27 12.76 4.08
CA VAL A 446 1.78 12.74 2.71
C VAL A 446 2.17 14.14 2.22
N LEU A 447 1.77 15.18 2.96
CA LEU A 447 2.26 16.57 2.83
C LEU A 447 3.68 16.69 3.41
#